data_AF-A0A1Q8TQY0-F1
#
_entry.id   AF-A0A1Q8TQY0-F1
#
_cell.length_a   1.000
_cell.length_b   1.000
_cell.length_c   1.000
_cell.angle_alpha   90.00
_cell.angle_beta   90.00
_cell.angle_gamma   90.00
#
_symmetry.space_group_name_H-M   'P 1'
#
loop_
_entity.id
_entity.type
_entity.pdbx_description
1 polymer ?
#
loop_
_entity_poly.entity_id
_entity_poly.type
_entity_poly.pdbx_seq_one_letter_code
_entity_poly.pdbx_strand_id
1 'polypeptide(L)'
;MAGVEDTLSEMIRESPCSVLNRTQALHNVLVVLGAGYEWRDGEVVRRHGRDGRDCRSTHEQFKLPADHVALLREHGRAVEQQYVDGTCPAEHLRTHAAELARTPGPLGQDPYPASPGAPLFNVPADAAADWVEAAREIAAVVVPLWEAPSDYEVAVHASLTPEQRAWVDGQCSRALALLERRFGSEVLPAGGS
;
A
#
# COMPACT_ATOMS: atom_id res chain seq x y z
N MET A 1 -2.71 -20.85 -10.39
CA MET A 1 -3.07 -19.43 -10.35
C MET A 1 -2.96 -19.00 -8.90
N ALA A 2 -2.37 -17.85 -8.62
CA ALA A 2 -2.09 -17.41 -7.26
C ALA A 2 -3.29 -16.59 -6.77
N GLY A 3 -4.01 -17.09 -5.77
CA GLY A 3 -5.15 -16.36 -5.20
C GLY A 3 -4.71 -15.09 -4.48
N VAL A 4 -5.67 -14.32 -3.95
CA VAL A 4 -5.38 -13.13 -3.14
C VAL A 4 -4.36 -13.45 -2.04
N GLU A 5 -4.59 -14.50 -1.25
CA GLU A 5 -3.74 -14.85 -0.11
C GLU A 5 -2.29 -15.17 -0.52
N ASP A 6 -2.09 -15.86 -1.65
CA ASP A 6 -0.76 -16.17 -2.16
C ASP A 6 -0.02 -14.90 -2.56
N THR A 7 -0.71 -13.99 -3.27
CA THR A 7 -0.16 -12.70 -3.69
C THR A 7 0.22 -11.84 -2.49
N LEU A 8 -0.66 -11.72 -1.49
CA LEU A 8 -0.38 -10.92 -0.30
C LEU A 8 0.71 -11.56 0.57
N SER A 9 0.71 -12.90 0.70
CA SER A 9 1.74 -13.63 1.45
C SER A 9 3.11 -13.45 0.83
N GLU A 10 3.20 -13.50 -0.50
CA GLU A 10 4.43 -13.21 -1.22
C GLU A 10 4.90 -11.78 -0.95
N MET A 11 4.01 -10.80 -1.04
CA MET A 11 4.39 -9.41 -0.85
C MET A 11 4.86 -9.10 0.58
N ILE A 12 4.18 -9.63 1.60
CA ILE A 12 4.60 -9.52 3.00
C ILE A 12 5.94 -10.23 3.19
N ARG A 13 6.14 -11.40 2.57
CA ARG A 13 7.42 -12.11 2.66
C ARG A 13 8.55 -11.34 2.01
N GLU A 14 8.33 -10.67 0.88
CA GLU A 14 9.37 -9.91 0.17
C GLU A 14 9.71 -8.60 0.87
N SER A 15 8.69 -7.89 1.34
CA SER A 15 8.80 -6.53 1.88
C SER A 15 8.19 -6.39 3.27
N PRO A 16 8.62 -7.20 4.26
CA PRO A 16 8.01 -7.21 5.59
C PRO A 16 8.23 -5.92 6.37
N CYS A 17 9.11 -5.01 5.94
CA CYS A 17 9.24 -3.68 6.55
C CYS A 17 8.21 -2.67 6.03
N SER A 18 7.65 -2.90 4.83
CA SER A 18 6.72 -1.97 4.18
C SER A 18 5.28 -2.45 4.24
N VAL A 19 5.09 -3.76 4.41
CA VAL A 19 3.78 -4.40 4.42
C VAL A 19 3.74 -5.41 5.57
N LEU A 20 3.13 -5.01 6.68
CA LEU A 20 3.11 -5.77 7.93
C LEU A 20 1.90 -6.71 8.05
N ASN A 21 0.84 -6.43 7.29
CA ASN A 21 -0.44 -7.14 7.40
C ASN A 21 -1.23 -7.10 6.10
N ARG A 22 -2.33 -7.85 6.03
CA ARG A 22 -3.24 -7.94 4.89
C ARG A 22 -3.76 -6.60 4.40
N THR A 23 -4.19 -5.71 5.31
CA THR A 23 -4.76 -4.40 4.93
C THR A 23 -3.74 -3.52 4.24
N GLN A 24 -2.53 -3.44 4.78
CA GLN A 24 -1.41 -2.75 4.14
C GLN A 24 -1.05 -3.39 2.80
N ALA A 25 -1.20 -4.72 2.71
CA ALA A 25 -0.90 -5.44 1.49
C ALA A 25 -1.89 -5.10 0.38
N LEU A 26 -3.19 -5.16 0.69
CA LEU A 26 -4.27 -4.77 -0.21
C LEU A 26 -4.18 -3.30 -0.60
N HIS A 27 -3.83 -2.41 0.34
CA HIS A 27 -3.60 -1.01 0.06
C HIS A 27 -2.52 -0.83 -1.00
N ASN A 28 -1.37 -1.50 -0.84
CA ASN A 28 -0.28 -1.40 -1.80
C ASN A 28 -0.67 -1.93 -3.19
N VAL A 29 -1.34 -3.08 -3.25
CA VAL A 29 -1.67 -3.75 -4.52
C VAL A 29 -2.82 -3.08 -5.25
N LEU A 30 -3.85 -2.61 -4.53
CA LEU A 30 -5.09 -2.12 -5.12
C LEU A 30 -5.20 -0.59 -5.16
N VAL A 31 -4.59 0.12 -4.21
CA VAL A 31 -4.78 1.57 -4.03
C VAL A 31 -3.59 2.39 -4.53
N VAL A 32 -2.37 1.91 -4.31
CA VAL A 32 -1.15 2.66 -4.67
C VAL A 32 -0.89 2.58 -6.18
N LEU A 33 -1.13 3.69 -6.88
CA LEU A 33 -0.75 3.81 -8.29
C LEU A 33 0.76 3.64 -8.45
N GLY A 34 1.17 2.78 -9.36
CA GLY A 34 2.59 2.57 -9.67
C GLY A 34 3.29 1.56 -8.75
N ALA A 35 2.57 0.88 -7.85
CA ALA A 35 3.11 -0.23 -7.05
C ALA A 35 3.53 -1.46 -7.88
N GLY A 36 3.35 -1.42 -9.20
CA GLY A 36 3.77 -2.48 -10.11
C GLY A 36 2.77 -3.63 -10.22
N TYR A 37 1.51 -3.43 -9.84
CA TYR A 37 0.43 -4.41 -9.97
C TYR A 37 -0.62 -3.95 -10.99
N GLU A 38 -1.24 -4.91 -11.68
CA GLU A 38 -2.29 -4.68 -12.67
C GLU A 38 -3.24 -5.87 -12.78
N TRP A 39 -4.44 -5.62 -13.31
CA TRP A 39 -5.38 -6.68 -13.65
C TRP A 39 -4.93 -7.45 -14.89
N ARG A 40 -5.00 -8.78 -14.84
CA ARG A 40 -4.78 -9.69 -15.96
C ARG A 40 -5.60 -10.96 -15.74
N ASP A 41 -6.42 -11.32 -16.72
CA ASP A 41 -7.23 -12.55 -16.71
C ASP A 41 -8.06 -12.73 -15.41
N GLY A 42 -8.68 -11.64 -14.94
CA GLY A 42 -9.49 -11.62 -13.72
C GLY A 42 -8.71 -11.57 -12.40
N GLU A 43 -7.38 -11.55 -12.41
CA GLU A 43 -6.54 -11.50 -11.21
C GLU A 43 -5.67 -10.24 -11.16
N VAL A 44 -5.19 -9.87 -9.98
CA VAL A 44 -4.16 -8.83 -9.86
C VAL A 44 -2.79 -9.47 -9.82
N VAL A 45 -1.95 -9.11 -10.79
CA VAL A 45 -0.61 -9.67 -10.98
C VAL A 45 0.43 -8.58 -11.01
N ARG A 46 1.68 -8.93 -10.70
CA ARG A 46 2.81 -8.00 -10.83
C ARG A 46 3.12 -7.76 -12.31
N ARG A 47 3.11 -6.50 -12.76
CA ARG A 47 3.35 -6.06 -14.15
C ARG A 47 4.72 -6.51 -14.68
N HIS A 48 5.74 -6.40 -13.84
CA HIS A 48 7.10 -6.78 -14.16
C HIS A 48 7.49 -8.02 -13.36
N GLY A 49 8.18 -8.96 -14.01
CA GLY A 49 8.79 -10.09 -13.32
C GLY A 49 9.72 -9.62 -12.22
N ARG A 50 9.98 -10.50 -11.24
CA ARG A 50 10.88 -10.19 -10.13
C ARG A 50 12.26 -9.86 -10.69
N ASP A 51 12.81 -8.72 -10.29
CA ASP A 51 14.22 -8.40 -10.47
C ASP A 51 15.09 -8.98 -9.34
N GLY A 52 14.48 -9.75 -8.43
CA GLY A 52 15.13 -10.41 -7.30
C GLY A 52 15.38 -9.50 -6.10
N ARG A 53 14.97 -8.22 -6.15
CA ARG A 53 15.12 -7.29 -5.03
C ARG A 53 14.01 -7.51 -4.00
N ASP A 54 14.42 -7.92 -2.80
CA ASP A 54 13.58 -8.01 -1.61
C ASP A 54 14.13 -7.10 -0.50
N CYS A 55 13.42 -7.01 0.62
CA CYS A 55 13.82 -6.16 1.73
C CYS A 55 15.25 -6.45 2.24
N ARG A 56 15.73 -7.69 2.21
CA ARG A 56 17.12 -8.02 2.62
C ARG A 56 18.11 -7.38 1.67
N SER A 57 17.91 -7.54 0.36
CA SER A 57 18.79 -6.92 -0.63
C SER A 57 18.81 -5.39 -0.51
N THR A 58 17.67 -4.78 -0.15
CA THR A 58 17.56 -3.34 0.10
C THR A 58 18.35 -2.92 1.34
N HIS A 59 18.20 -3.63 2.47
CA HIS A 59 18.96 -3.31 3.69
C HIS A 59 20.47 -3.52 3.53
N GLU A 60 20.90 -4.56 2.81
CA GLU A 60 22.32 -4.76 2.47
C GLU A 60 22.88 -3.61 1.61
N GLN A 61 22.09 -3.05 0.69
CA GLN A 61 22.50 -1.88 -0.11
C GLN A 61 22.62 -0.59 0.72
N PHE A 62 21.77 -0.43 1.74
CA PHE A 62 21.78 0.75 2.62
C PHE A 62 22.72 0.62 3.82
N LYS A 63 23.41 -0.51 3.96
CA LYS A 63 24.43 -0.72 4.97
C LYS A 63 25.53 0.33 4.83
N LEU A 64 25.84 1.00 5.94
CA LEU A 64 26.88 2.01 5.99
C LEU A 64 28.28 1.37 6.09
N PRO A 65 29.28 1.94 5.41
CA PRO A 65 30.67 1.61 5.65
C PRO A 65 31.07 1.77 7.14
N ALA A 66 31.99 0.92 7.62
CA ALA A 66 32.34 0.88 9.04
C ALA A 66 32.96 2.19 9.56
N ASP A 67 33.73 2.88 8.71
CA ASP A 67 34.30 4.20 8.96
C ASP A 67 33.21 5.28 9.10
N HIS A 68 32.16 5.24 8.27
CA HIS A 68 31.00 6.13 8.43
C HIS A 68 30.24 5.85 9.72
N VAL A 69 30.04 4.58 10.10
CA VAL A 69 29.40 4.22 11.38
C VAL A 69 30.23 4.73 12.57
N ALA A 70 31.55 4.57 12.52
CA ALA A 70 32.46 5.08 13.55
C ALA A 70 32.37 6.60 13.66
N LEU A 71 32.44 7.32 12.54
CA LEU A 71 32.33 8.78 12.50
C LEU A 71 31.00 9.28 13.09
N LEU A 72 29.88 8.66 12.73
CA LEU A 72 28.56 9.02 13.28
C LEU A 72 28.50 8.83 14.80
N ARG A 73 29.08 7.74 15.31
CA ARG A 73 29.14 7.45 16.74
C ARG A 73 30.08 8.40 17.49
N GLU A 74 31.22 8.76 16.90
CA GLU A 74 32.13 9.79 17.45
C GLU A 74 31.43 11.15 17.59
N HIS A 75 30.54 11.48 16.66
CA HIS A 75 29.68 12.67 16.75
C HIS A 75 28.45 12.49 17.64
N GLY A 76 28.38 11.42 18.44
CA GLY A 76 27.29 11.17 19.38
C GLY A 76 25.95 10.83 18.73
N ARG A 77 25.93 10.44 17.44
CA ARG A 77 24.69 10.01 16.77
C ARG A 77 24.46 8.52 16.98
N ALA A 78 23.24 8.17 17.38
CA ALA A 78 22.79 6.78 17.36
C ALA A 78 22.68 6.30 15.92
N VAL A 79 23.23 5.11 15.64
CA VAL A 79 23.12 4.44 14.34
C VAL A 79 22.33 3.16 14.58
N GLU A 80 21.17 3.03 13.93
CA GLU A 80 20.33 1.83 14.05
C GLU A 80 21.05 0.61 13.48
N GLN A 81 20.81 -0.55 14.11
CA GLN A 81 21.55 -1.77 13.81
C GLN A 81 21.44 -2.21 12.35
N GLN A 82 20.27 -2.01 11.74
CA GLN A 82 20.01 -2.31 10.32
C GLN A 82 20.96 -1.57 9.35
N TYR A 83 21.42 -0.37 9.70
CA TYR A 83 22.41 0.38 8.91
C TYR A 83 23.85 -0.07 9.19
N VAL A 84 24.08 -0.82 10.27
CA VAL A 84 25.39 -1.35 10.64
C VAL A 84 25.65 -2.70 9.99
N ASP A 85 24.69 -3.62 10.05
CA ASP A 85 24.88 -4.99 9.59
C ASP A 85 24.16 -5.32 8.27
N GLY A 86 23.19 -4.50 7.84
CA GLY A 86 22.40 -4.77 6.63
C GLY A 86 21.18 -5.65 6.88
N THR A 87 20.85 -5.94 8.14
CA THR A 87 19.73 -6.81 8.49
C THR A 87 18.38 -6.12 8.33
N CYS A 88 17.38 -6.90 7.91
CA CYS A 88 15.99 -6.46 7.88
C CYS A 88 15.40 -6.56 9.31
N PRO A 89 14.91 -5.45 9.90
CA PRO A 89 14.33 -5.48 11.25
C PRO A 89 13.05 -6.32 11.34
N ALA A 90 12.34 -6.45 10.21
CA ALA A 90 11.08 -7.19 10.11
C ALA A 90 11.26 -8.63 9.59
N GLU A 91 12.49 -9.17 9.57
CA GLU A 91 12.77 -10.51 9.04
C GLU A 91 11.92 -11.60 9.71
N HIS A 92 11.64 -11.44 11.00
CA HIS A 92 10.79 -12.35 11.77
C HIS A 92 9.36 -12.48 11.21
N LEU A 93 8.84 -11.50 10.48
CA LEU A 93 7.49 -11.56 9.90
C LEU A 93 7.41 -12.48 8.67
N ARG A 94 8.53 -12.81 8.02
CA ARG A 94 8.53 -13.63 6.79
C ARG A 94 7.95 -15.03 7.02
N THR A 95 8.20 -15.62 8.18
CA THR A 95 7.65 -16.94 8.56
C THR A 95 6.15 -16.88 8.85
N HIS A 96 5.63 -15.69 9.19
CA HIS A 96 4.22 -15.44 9.47
C HIS A 96 3.44 -14.91 8.27
N ALA A 97 4.09 -14.70 7.12
CA ALA A 97 3.49 -14.02 5.98
C ALA A 97 2.14 -14.61 5.52
N ALA A 98 1.97 -15.94 5.57
CA ALA A 98 0.71 -16.60 5.21
C ALA A 98 -0.42 -16.36 6.24
N GLU A 99 -0.08 -16.20 7.51
CA GLU A 99 -1.04 -15.81 8.56
C GLU A 99 -1.40 -14.33 8.41
N LEU A 100 -0.40 -13.47 8.28
CA LEU A 100 -0.57 -12.03 8.10
C LEU A 100 -1.35 -11.68 6.83
N ALA A 101 -1.25 -12.48 5.76
CA ALA A 101 -2.03 -12.33 4.53
C ALA A 101 -3.52 -12.65 4.70
N ARG A 102 -3.90 -13.42 5.72
CA ARG A 102 -5.28 -13.84 6.00
C ARG A 102 -5.98 -12.95 7.02
N THR A 103 -5.22 -12.28 7.87
CA THR A 103 -5.77 -11.50 8.97
C THR A 103 -5.67 -10.00 8.67
N PRO A 104 -6.80 -9.29 8.50
CA PRO A 104 -6.82 -7.83 8.41
C PRO A 104 -6.14 -7.19 9.62
N GLY A 105 -5.39 -6.11 9.37
CA GLY A 105 -4.73 -5.30 10.39
C GLY A 105 -4.98 -3.81 10.17
N PRO A 106 -4.39 -2.93 10.99
CA PRO A 106 -4.48 -1.49 10.76
C PRO A 106 -3.71 -1.09 9.50
N LEU A 107 -4.20 -0.07 8.78
CA LEU A 107 -3.49 0.52 7.65
C LEU A 107 -2.17 1.21 8.09
N GLY A 108 -2.17 1.81 9.29
CA GLY A 108 -0.97 2.37 9.93
C GLY A 108 -0.52 3.75 9.43
N GLN A 109 -1.15 4.26 8.38
CA GLN A 109 -0.94 5.60 7.82
C GLN A 109 -2.19 6.04 7.04
N ASP A 110 -2.23 7.32 6.64
CA ASP A 110 -3.26 7.81 5.74
C ASP A 110 -3.19 7.06 4.40
N PRO A 111 -4.35 6.75 3.80
CA PRO A 111 -4.36 6.09 2.51
C PRO A 111 -3.76 7.03 1.46
N TYR A 112 -3.04 6.45 0.51
CA TYR A 112 -2.64 7.19 -0.69
C TYR A 112 -3.86 7.88 -1.34
N PRO A 113 -3.66 9.07 -1.93
CA PRO A 113 -4.71 9.79 -2.63
C PRO A 113 -5.42 8.91 -3.66
N ALA A 114 -6.75 9.04 -3.73
CA ALA A 114 -7.55 8.27 -4.65
C ALA A 114 -7.12 8.55 -6.11
N SER A 115 -6.64 7.50 -6.78
CA SER A 115 -6.21 7.58 -8.17
C SER A 115 -7.10 6.71 -9.04
N PRO A 116 -7.91 7.28 -9.96
CA PRO A 116 -8.75 6.51 -10.87
C PRO A 116 -8.00 5.53 -11.78
N GLY A 117 -6.66 5.53 -11.80
CA GLY A 117 -5.84 4.54 -12.51
C GLY A 117 -5.42 3.34 -11.66
N ALA A 118 -5.61 3.37 -10.34
CA ALA A 118 -5.26 2.26 -9.47
C ALA A 118 -6.20 1.05 -9.66
N PRO A 119 -5.74 -0.19 -9.41
CA PRO A 119 -6.53 -1.39 -9.66
C PRO A 119 -7.90 -1.41 -8.94
N LEU A 120 -7.98 -0.85 -7.73
CA LEU A 120 -9.22 -0.76 -6.95
C LEU A 120 -10.38 -0.12 -7.73
N PHE A 121 -10.09 0.90 -8.52
CA PHE A 121 -11.11 1.69 -9.23
C PHE A 121 -11.43 1.15 -10.62
N ASN A 122 -10.72 0.13 -11.07
CA ASN A 122 -10.85 -0.45 -12.41
C ASN A 122 -11.00 -1.97 -12.35
N VAL A 123 -11.70 -2.49 -11.34
CA VAL A 123 -11.96 -3.93 -11.19
C VAL A 123 -12.76 -4.44 -12.40
N PRO A 124 -12.21 -5.34 -13.21
CA PRO A 124 -12.87 -5.79 -14.43
C PRO A 124 -14.09 -6.68 -14.13
N ALA A 125 -14.91 -6.91 -15.15
CA ALA A 125 -16.14 -7.69 -15.03
C ALA A 125 -15.87 -9.19 -14.80
N ASP A 126 -14.73 -9.68 -15.29
CA ASP A 126 -14.23 -11.05 -15.14
C ASP A 126 -13.32 -11.24 -13.92
N ALA A 127 -13.23 -10.24 -13.04
CA ALA A 127 -12.44 -10.35 -11.81
C ALA A 127 -12.88 -11.58 -10.99
N ALA A 128 -11.89 -12.36 -10.54
CA ALA A 128 -12.11 -13.49 -9.65
C ALA A 128 -12.80 -13.04 -8.35
N ALA A 129 -13.65 -13.90 -7.81
CA ALA A 129 -14.53 -13.53 -6.69
C ALA A 129 -13.75 -13.13 -5.43
N ASP A 130 -12.64 -13.80 -5.13
CA ASP A 130 -11.77 -13.47 -4.00
C ASP A 130 -11.14 -12.07 -4.14
N TRP A 131 -10.73 -11.70 -5.37
CA TRP A 131 -10.23 -10.37 -5.68
C TRP A 131 -11.31 -9.28 -5.60
N VAL A 132 -12.55 -9.58 -5.98
CA VAL A 132 -13.70 -8.67 -5.80
C VAL A 132 -13.95 -8.42 -4.31
N GLU A 133 -13.95 -9.46 -3.48
CA GLU A 133 -14.11 -9.31 -2.04
C GLU A 133 -12.93 -8.58 -1.40
N ALA A 134 -11.70 -8.85 -1.83
CA ALA A 134 -10.51 -8.12 -1.38
C ALA A 134 -10.57 -6.61 -1.74
N ALA A 135 -11.13 -6.28 -2.90
CA ALA A 135 -11.35 -4.90 -3.31
C ALA A 135 -12.44 -4.22 -2.46
N ARG A 136 -13.54 -4.91 -2.14
CA ARG A 136 -14.54 -4.41 -1.18
C ARG A 136 -13.95 -4.21 0.21
N GLU A 137 -13.15 -5.16 0.69
CA GLU A 137 -12.47 -5.12 1.98
C GLU A 137 -11.61 -3.87 2.12
N ILE A 138 -10.73 -3.60 1.16
CA ILE A 138 -9.87 -2.41 1.25
C ILE A 138 -10.65 -1.11 1.02
N ALA A 139 -11.67 -1.11 0.15
CA ALA A 139 -12.53 0.06 -0.05
C ALA A 139 -13.21 0.50 1.26
N ALA A 140 -13.73 -0.45 2.03
CA ALA A 140 -14.34 -0.20 3.33
C ALA A 140 -13.37 0.42 4.35
N VAL A 141 -12.06 0.26 4.16
CA VAL A 141 -11.03 0.87 5.00
C VAL A 141 -10.65 2.27 4.49
N VAL A 142 -10.42 2.43 3.18
CA VAL A 142 -9.82 3.67 2.64
C VAL A 142 -10.85 4.77 2.36
N VAL A 143 -12.09 4.42 2.00
CA VAL A 143 -13.12 5.41 1.67
C VAL A 143 -13.44 6.31 2.87
N PRO A 144 -13.69 5.78 4.08
CA PRO A 144 -13.93 6.64 5.25
C PRO A 144 -12.76 7.57 5.56
N LEU A 145 -11.53 7.14 5.29
CA LEU A 145 -10.32 7.94 5.52
C LEU A 145 -10.12 9.03 4.46
N TRP A 146 -10.66 8.87 3.24
CA TRP A 146 -10.71 9.95 2.26
C TRP A 146 -11.81 10.98 2.54
N GLU A 147 -12.92 10.55 3.15
CA GLU A 147 -14.01 11.45 3.56
C GLU A 147 -13.67 12.25 4.82
N ALA A 148 -12.95 11.64 5.76
CA ALA A 148 -12.44 12.26 6.97
C ALA A 148 -10.91 12.21 6.99
N PRO A 149 -10.23 13.02 6.14
CA PRO A 149 -8.78 13.04 6.07
C PRO A 149 -8.16 13.54 7.37
N SER A 150 -6.93 13.11 7.63
CA SER A 150 -6.14 13.57 8.78
C SER A 150 -5.80 15.06 8.68
N ASP A 151 -5.39 15.66 9.80
CA ASP A 151 -4.86 17.03 9.83
C ASP A 151 -3.67 17.23 8.89
N TYR A 152 -2.86 16.17 8.69
CA TYR A 152 -1.74 16.20 7.76
C TYR A 152 -2.22 16.33 6.31
N GLU A 153 -3.17 15.50 5.90
CA GLU A 153 -3.74 15.56 4.54
C GLU A 153 -4.48 16.87 4.29
N VAL A 154 -5.21 17.38 5.29
CA VAL A 154 -5.85 18.71 5.22
C VAL A 154 -4.80 19.81 5.02
N ALA A 155 -3.67 19.75 5.73
CA ALA A 155 -2.59 20.72 5.58
C ALA A 155 -1.90 20.62 4.20
N VAL A 156 -1.67 19.40 3.68
CA VAL A 156 -1.14 19.17 2.33
C VAL A 156 -2.09 19.77 1.29
N HIS A 157 -3.38 19.47 1.38
CA HIS A 157 -4.39 20.01 0.46
C HIS A 157 -4.46 21.54 0.49
N ALA A 158 -4.39 22.14 1.67
CA ALA A 158 -4.37 23.59 1.84
C ALA A 158 -3.14 24.25 1.20
N SER A 159 -2.01 23.53 1.11
CA SER A 159 -0.76 24.03 0.52
C SER A 159 -0.77 24.08 -1.02
N LEU A 160 -1.71 23.38 -1.67
CA LEU A 160 -1.83 23.32 -3.13
C LEU A 160 -2.32 24.66 -3.72
N THR A 161 -2.06 24.89 -5.01
CA THR A 161 -2.74 25.99 -5.72
C THR A 161 -4.23 25.68 -5.92
N PRO A 162 -5.09 26.68 -6.17
CA PRO A 162 -6.49 26.43 -6.49
C PRO A 162 -6.70 25.42 -7.64
N GLU A 163 -5.88 25.48 -8.68
CA GLU A 163 -5.94 24.56 -9.83
C GLU A 163 -5.55 23.13 -9.43
N GLN A 164 -4.50 23.00 -8.61
CA GLN A 164 -4.05 21.70 -8.10
C GLN A 164 -5.10 21.07 -7.19
N ARG A 165 -5.70 21.84 -6.28
CA ARG A 165 -6.82 21.36 -5.44
C ARG A 165 -7.98 20.88 -6.29
N ALA A 166 -8.44 21.69 -7.23
CA ALA A 166 -9.54 21.32 -8.12
C ALA A 166 -9.25 20.04 -8.91
N TRP A 167 -7.99 19.84 -9.33
CA TRP A 167 -7.58 18.60 -9.99
C TRP A 167 -7.63 17.40 -9.04
N VAL A 168 -7.07 17.52 -7.83
CA VAL A 168 -7.08 16.45 -6.81
C VAL A 168 -8.51 16.07 -6.44
N ASP A 169 -9.35 17.07 -6.12
CA ASP A 169 -10.76 16.87 -5.77
C ASP A 169 -11.51 16.16 -6.91
N GLY A 170 -11.26 16.58 -8.16
CA GLY A 170 -11.81 15.94 -9.35
C GLY A 170 -11.37 14.47 -9.53
N GLN A 171 -10.12 14.13 -9.21
CA GLN A 171 -9.67 12.72 -9.21
C GLN A 171 -10.39 11.92 -8.12
N CYS A 172 -10.51 12.47 -6.90
CA CYS A 172 -11.21 11.83 -5.79
C CYS A 172 -12.68 11.58 -6.13
N SER A 173 -13.41 12.58 -6.63
CA SER A 173 -14.83 12.41 -7.03
C SER A 173 -14.99 11.35 -8.12
N ARG A 174 -14.10 11.33 -9.13
CA ARG A 174 -14.12 10.30 -10.18
C ARG A 174 -13.86 8.92 -9.60
N ALA A 175 -12.91 8.80 -8.69
CA ALA A 175 -12.55 7.54 -8.06
C ALA A 175 -13.72 6.97 -7.24
N LEU A 176 -14.36 7.80 -6.40
CA LEU A 176 -15.54 7.39 -5.63
C LEU A 176 -16.71 6.96 -6.54
N ALA A 177 -16.97 7.68 -7.62
CA ALA A 177 -18.00 7.31 -8.60
C ALA A 177 -17.71 5.96 -9.29
N LEU A 178 -16.44 5.58 -9.49
CA LEU A 178 -16.08 4.27 -10.02
C LEU A 178 -16.36 3.16 -9.00
N LEU A 179 -16.08 3.40 -7.72
CA LEU A 179 -16.39 2.44 -6.64
C LEU A 179 -17.89 2.24 -6.51
N GLU A 180 -18.67 3.32 -6.53
CA GLU A 180 -20.13 3.24 -6.44
C GLU A 180 -20.71 2.40 -7.58
N ARG A 181 -20.25 2.62 -8.82
CA ARG A 181 -20.68 1.83 -9.98
C ARG A 181 -20.32 0.36 -9.85
N ARG A 182 -19.18 0.04 -9.24
CA ARG A 182 -18.67 -1.34 -9.17
C ARG A 182 -19.28 -2.13 -8.02
N PHE A 183 -19.43 -1.50 -6.86
CA PHE A 183 -19.76 -2.17 -5.61
C PHE A 183 -21.11 -1.77 -5.02
N GLY A 184 -21.76 -0.76 -5.60
CA GLY A 184 -22.97 -0.13 -5.06
C GLY A 184 -22.65 0.98 -4.06
N SER A 185 -23.68 1.73 -3.69
CA SER A 185 -23.57 2.79 -2.67
C SER A 185 -23.32 2.25 -1.27
N GLU A 186 -23.49 0.95 -1.02
CA GLU A 186 -23.29 0.32 0.29
C GLU A 186 -21.81 0.29 0.74
N VAL A 187 -20.87 0.42 -0.20
CA VAL A 187 -19.42 0.48 0.09
C VAL A 187 -18.94 1.91 0.34
N LEU A 188 -19.73 2.90 -0.08
CA LEU A 188 -19.53 4.29 0.31
C LEU A 188 -20.30 4.52 1.61
N PRO A 189 -19.71 5.07 2.68
CA PRO A 189 -20.49 5.59 3.78
C PRO A 189 -21.57 6.51 3.21
N ALA A 190 -22.78 6.47 3.78
CA ALA A 190 -23.84 7.39 3.37
C ALA A 190 -23.32 8.82 3.61
N GLY A 191 -22.90 9.48 2.53
CA GLY A 191 -22.20 10.76 2.58
C GLY A 191 -22.94 11.75 3.46
N GLY A 192 -22.21 12.31 4.42
CA GLY A 192 -22.63 13.49 5.16
C GLY A 192 -22.96 14.60 4.16
N SER A 193 -24.18 15.09 4.27
CA SER A 193 -24.73 16.22 3.51
C SER A 193 -23.94 17.50 3.74
#